data_AF-A0A9P5CIV5-F1
#
_entry.id   AF-A0A9P5CIV5-F1
#
_cell.length_a   1.000
_cell.length_b   1.000
_cell.length_c   1.000
_cell.angle_alpha   90.00
_cell.angle_beta   90.00
_cell.angle_gamma   90.00
#
_symmetry.space_group_name_H-M   'P 1'
#
loop_
_entity.id
_entity.type
_entity.pdbx_description
1 polymer ?
#
loop_
_entity_poly.entity_id
_entity_poly.type
_entity_poly.pdbx_seq_one_letter_code
_entity_poly.pdbx_strand_id
1 'polypeptide(L)'
;MSYHITQRYGFTAHRRLLSPQLLVAQSQILRTSRAVHQSRGLHNDKSTRLATKRPTSVNAALNPPASTRPPPLLPVDPQLAKESTIKYYFQLGKSYAKFFAQGVKAVVANARLLNAKVKSLPRGERPSWFRPHYIPSSFSRADWVLLWRTRHDLLRLPAFALFFLICGEFTPILVIFVPGILPYTCRFPKALNEAIEKAERRRAIAFDELESKHPQGVLSHGVTKAMAHRHVLKALDLPGAMWDRLGFTPPGMWNIKGRLRLSFLEIDDKRLIDGGGPSGLEVEELRIACSDRGLNILGKSEAELRTRLGDWLRLTAAEELGERRRRMATLLLTRPENWPQQRNFAVPEWEL
;
A
#
# COMPACT_ATOMS: atom_id res chain seq x y z
N MET A 1 -42.91 10.70 58.38
CA MET A 1 -43.17 11.59 57.25
C MET A 1 -43.85 10.77 56.16
N SER A 2 -45.04 11.18 55.71
CA SER A 2 -45.73 10.66 54.52
C SER A 2 -45.01 11.18 53.24
N TYR A 3 -45.21 10.69 52.01
CA TYR A 3 -46.29 9.90 51.39
C TYR A 3 -45.64 8.85 50.44
N HIS A 4 -46.05 7.58 50.36
CA HIS A 4 -47.26 6.98 49.75
C HIS A 4 -47.38 7.04 48.21
N ILE A 5 -47.53 5.83 47.58
CA ILE A 5 -48.43 5.49 46.44
C ILE A 5 -48.03 6.01 45.03
N THR A 6 -48.08 5.28 43.89
CA THR A 6 -48.29 3.86 43.45
C THR A 6 -47.60 3.69 42.05
N GLN A 7 -47.57 2.59 41.27
CA GLN A 7 -48.13 1.20 41.22
C GLN A 7 -47.07 0.33 40.46
N ARG A 8 -46.98 -1.02 40.40
CA ARG A 8 -47.85 -2.23 40.51
C ARG A 8 -48.61 -2.69 39.24
N TYR A 9 -48.40 -3.98 38.89
CA TYR A 9 -48.99 -4.82 37.82
C TYR A 9 -48.52 -4.57 36.36
N GLY A 10 -48.44 -5.59 35.50
CA GLY A 10 -48.59 -7.04 35.75
C GLY A 10 -48.57 -7.88 34.47
N PHE A 11 -47.89 -9.03 34.47
CA PHE A 11 -47.86 -9.95 33.31
C PHE A 11 -49.19 -10.70 33.14
N THR A 12 -49.59 -10.92 31.89
CA THR A 12 -50.43 -12.07 31.49
C THR A 12 -50.14 -12.39 30.03
N ALA A 13 -50.10 -13.68 29.68
CA ALA A 13 -49.75 -14.14 28.34
C ALA A 13 -50.90 -14.94 27.72
N HIS A 14 -51.17 -14.73 26.43
CA HIS A 14 -52.00 -15.64 25.64
C HIS A 14 -51.41 -15.86 24.26
N ARG A 15 -51.10 -17.13 23.95
CA ARG A 15 -50.94 -17.59 22.56
C ARG A 15 -52.31 -17.65 21.89
N ARG A 16 -52.40 -17.13 20.66
CA ARG A 16 -53.15 -17.78 19.57
C ARG A 16 -52.29 -17.75 18.30
N LEU A 17 -52.37 -18.82 17.53
CA LEU A 17 -51.71 -18.98 16.22
C LEU A 17 -52.67 -18.49 15.14
N LEU A 18 -52.15 -17.92 14.04
CA LEU A 18 -52.78 -17.96 12.72
C LEU A 18 -51.75 -17.67 11.61
N SER A 19 -52.06 -18.22 10.44
CA SER A 19 -51.27 -18.48 9.22
C SER A 19 -50.37 -17.37 8.64
N PRO A 20 -49.32 -17.72 7.85
CA PRO A 20 -48.49 -16.76 7.13
C PRO A 20 -48.98 -16.51 5.68
N GLN A 21 -48.94 -15.26 5.22
CA GLN A 21 -48.81 -14.92 3.79
C GLN A 21 -48.47 -13.43 3.56
N LEU A 22 -47.82 -13.16 2.42
CA LEU A 22 -47.76 -11.87 1.71
C LEU A 22 -47.28 -10.61 2.46
N LEU A 23 -45.97 -10.32 2.36
CA LEU A 23 -45.51 -9.12 1.65
C LEU A 23 -44.02 -9.22 1.26
N VAL A 24 -43.76 -9.86 0.11
CA VAL A 24 -42.43 -9.84 -0.53
C VAL A 24 -42.38 -8.63 -1.47
N ALA A 25 -41.69 -7.58 -1.06
CA ALA A 25 -41.44 -6.40 -1.88
C ALA A 25 -40.09 -5.72 -1.54
N GLN A 26 -39.50 -5.07 -2.53
CA GLN A 26 -38.41 -4.08 -2.40
C GLN A 26 -37.08 -4.52 -1.74
N SER A 27 -36.26 -5.27 -2.47
CA SER A 27 -34.77 -5.17 -2.37
C SER A 27 -33.99 -5.75 -3.57
N GLN A 28 -34.63 -5.90 -4.75
CA GLN A 28 -33.94 -6.42 -5.97
C GLN A 28 -33.25 -5.33 -6.82
N ILE A 29 -33.51 -4.04 -6.56
CA ILE A 29 -32.83 -2.92 -7.24
C ILE A 29 -31.47 -2.69 -6.57
N LEU A 30 -30.46 -3.46 -7.00
CA LEU A 30 -29.01 -3.15 -6.86
C LEU A 30 -28.07 -4.25 -7.45
N ARG A 31 -28.59 -5.40 -7.93
CA ARG A 31 -27.76 -6.52 -8.42
C ARG A 31 -27.63 -6.65 -9.95
N THR A 32 -28.28 -5.80 -10.74
CA THR A 32 -28.36 -5.94 -12.21
C THR A 32 -27.35 -5.09 -13.00
N SER A 33 -26.56 -4.22 -12.36
CA SER A 33 -25.65 -3.27 -13.05
C SER A 33 -24.25 -3.83 -13.39
N ARG A 34 -24.03 -5.15 -13.35
CA ARG A 34 -22.69 -5.77 -13.51
C ARG A 34 -22.58 -6.84 -14.61
N ALA A 35 -23.59 -6.99 -15.45
CA ALA A 35 -23.70 -8.07 -16.44
C ALA A 35 -24.05 -7.62 -17.88
N VAL A 36 -23.94 -6.33 -18.21
CA VAL A 36 -24.22 -5.81 -19.56
C VAL A 36 -23.10 -4.85 -20.02
N HIS A 37 -21.93 -5.39 -20.36
CA HIS A 37 -20.98 -4.74 -21.29
C HIS A 37 -19.87 -5.66 -21.86
N GLN A 38 -20.12 -6.97 -21.99
CA GLN A 38 -19.26 -7.90 -22.73
C GLN A 38 -20.05 -8.63 -23.83
N SER A 39 -20.13 -8.05 -25.04
CA SER A 39 -20.35 -8.73 -26.33
C SER A 39 -20.71 -7.77 -27.49
N ARG A 40 -19.75 -6.97 -27.98
CA ARG A 40 -19.74 -6.45 -29.36
C ARG A 40 -18.36 -5.85 -29.66
N GLY A 41 -17.65 -6.42 -30.64
CA GLY A 41 -16.25 -6.09 -30.91
C GLY A 41 -15.44 -7.19 -31.61
N LEU A 42 -16.07 -7.91 -32.55
CA LEU A 42 -15.36 -8.79 -33.50
C LEU A 42 -15.46 -8.16 -34.89
N HIS A 43 -14.35 -8.25 -35.65
CA HIS A 43 -14.17 -7.76 -37.01
C HIS A 43 -14.50 -6.28 -37.28
N ASN A 44 -13.47 -5.44 -37.21
CA ASN A 44 -13.09 -4.67 -38.40
C ASN A 44 -11.56 -4.58 -38.45
N ASP A 45 -10.95 -5.16 -39.48
CA ASP A 45 -9.49 -5.16 -39.67
C ASP A 45 -9.12 -4.16 -40.75
N LYS A 46 -8.53 -3.02 -40.33
CA LYS A 46 -7.78 -2.13 -41.22
C LYS A 46 -6.50 -1.66 -40.53
N SER A 47 -5.40 -2.19 -41.04
CA SER A 47 -4.01 -1.90 -40.68
C SER A 47 -3.76 -0.42 -40.35
N THR A 48 -3.78 -0.10 -39.07
CA THR A 48 -3.29 1.19 -38.54
C THR A 48 -1.93 0.91 -37.93
N ARG A 49 -0.85 1.22 -38.66
CA ARG A 49 0.52 1.08 -38.13
C ARG A 49 0.72 2.07 -36.98
N LEU A 50 0.45 1.61 -35.76
CA LEU A 50 0.81 2.31 -34.52
C LEU A 50 2.30 2.62 -34.56
N ALA A 51 2.64 3.89 -34.76
CA ALA A 51 4.01 4.35 -34.73
C ALA A 51 4.59 4.05 -33.34
N THR A 52 5.58 3.16 -33.29
CA THR A 52 6.24 2.74 -32.04
C THR A 52 6.87 3.96 -31.38
N LYS A 53 6.17 4.56 -30.41
CA LYS A 53 6.74 5.60 -29.56
C LYS A 53 8.04 5.05 -28.98
N ARG A 54 9.17 5.71 -29.28
CA ARG A 54 10.44 5.42 -28.61
C ARG A 54 10.16 5.44 -27.09
N PRO A 55 10.60 4.43 -26.32
CA PRO A 55 10.42 4.46 -24.88
C PRO A 55 11.11 5.73 -24.35
N THR A 56 10.34 6.59 -23.68
CA THR A 56 10.87 7.79 -23.03
C THR A 56 12.00 7.35 -22.10
N SER A 57 13.16 8.01 -22.19
CA SER A 57 14.34 7.62 -21.40
C SER A 57 14.03 7.71 -19.91
N VAL A 58 13.78 6.56 -19.28
CA VAL A 58 13.37 6.48 -17.88
C VAL A 58 14.48 7.07 -17.01
N ASN A 59 14.14 8.08 -16.20
CA ASN A 59 15.12 8.76 -15.36
C ASN A 59 15.66 7.77 -14.30
N ALA A 60 16.87 7.25 -14.53
CA ALA A 60 17.51 6.24 -13.68
C ALA A 60 17.93 6.76 -12.29
N ALA A 61 17.91 8.08 -12.06
CA ALA A 61 18.08 8.66 -10.73
C ALA A 61 16.76 8.73 -9.94
N LEU A 62 15.60 8.70 -10.62
CA LEU A 62 14.28 8.69 -9.99
C LEU A 62 13.70 7.28 -9.82
N ASN A 63 13.96 6.40 -10.78
CA ASN A 63 13.30 5.09 -10.89
C ASN A 63 14.30 3.97 -10.55
N PRO A 64 14.08 3.19 -9.46
CA PRO A 64 14.94 2.06 -9.12
C PRO A 64 14.86 0.96 -10.20
N PRO A 65 15.87 0.07 -10.29
CA PRO A 65 15.85 -1.05 -11.22
C PRO A 65 14.55 -1.85 -11.16
N ALA A 66 14.03 -2.26 -12.33
CA ALA A 66 12.79 -3.04 -12.43
C ALA A 66 12.84 -4.36 -11.64
N SER A 67 14.04 -4.91 -11.41
CA SER A 67 14.28 -6.04 -10.50
C SER A 67 13.92 -5.78 -9.03
N THR A 68 13.58 -4.55 -8.63
CA THR A 68 13.04 -4.26 -7.29
C THR A 68 11.52 -4.49 -7.16
N ARG A 69 10.86 -4.91 -8.25
CA ARG A 69 9.44 -5.29 -8.32
C ARG A 69 9.29 -6.79 -8.64
N PRO A 70 8.10 -7.39 -8.47
CA PRO A 70 7.85 -8.76 -8.94
C PRO A 70 8.09 -8.91 -10.45
N PRO A 71 8.67 -10.03 -10.93
CA PRO A 71 8.72 -10.33 -12.35
C PRO A 71 7.30 -10.61 -12.89
N PRO A 72 7.05 -10.42 -14.20
CA PRO A 72 5.75 -10.77 -14.78
C PRO A 72 5.50 -12.28 -14.67
N LEU A 73 4.43 -12.66 -13.98
CA LEU A 73 3.95 -14.04 -13.95
C LEU A 73 3.46 -14.43 -15.35
N LEU A 74 4.00 -15.52 -15.90
CA LEU A 74 3.62 -15.98 -17.23
C LEU A 74 2.22 -16.63 -17.18
N PRO A 75 1.27 -16.19 -18.02
CA PRO A 75 -0.05 -16.81 -18.10
C PRO A 75 0.09 -18.23 -18.66
N VAL A 76 -0.80 -19.12 -18.21
CA VAL A 76 -1.01 -20.45 -18.79
C VAL A 76 -2.37 -20.43 -19.49
N ASP A 77 -2.45 -21.02 -20.67
CA ASP A 77 -3.68 -21.04 -21.46
C ASP A 77 -4.83 -21.78 -20.72
N PRO A 78 -5.98 -21.13 -20.46
CA PRO A 78 -7.15 -21.78 -19.89
C PRO A 78 -7.75 -22.91 -20.76
N GLN A 79 -7.50 -22.93 -22.08
CA GLN A 79 -7.97 -24.01 -22.95
C GLN A 79 -7.23 -25.33 -22.67
N LEU A 80 -5.94 -25.26 -22.30
CA LEU A 80 -5.15 -26.43 -21.92
C LEU A 80 -5.74 -27.18 -20.72
N ALA A 81 -6.49 -26.50 -19.84
CA ALA A 81 -7.20 -27.14 -18.73
C ALA A 81 -8.38 -28.02 -19.21
N LYS A 82 -8.94 -27.75 -20.40
CA LYS A 82 -9.99 -28.58 -21.03
C LYS A 82 -9.40 -29.76 -21.79
N GLU A 83 -8.26 -29.55 -22.46
CA GLU A 83 -7.55 -30.61 -23.20
C GLU A 83 -6.90 -31.63 -22.25
N SER A 84 -6.23 -31.15 -21.20
CA SER A 84 -5.49 -31.98 -20.26
C SER A 84 -5.16 -31.24 -18.97
N THR A 85 -5.98 -31.49 -17.95
CA THR A 85 -5.81 -31.04 -16.55
C THR A 85 -4.38 -31.22 -16.04
N ILE A 86 -3.74 -32.36 -16.34
CA ILE A 86 -2.36 -32.68 -15.91
C ILE A 86 -1.34 -31.75 -16.60
N LYS A 87 -1.42 -31.58 -17.93
CA LYS A 87 -0.53 -30.67 -18.66
C LYS A 87 -0.71 -29.22 -18.17
N TYR A 88 -1.95 -28.80 -17.92
CA TYR A 88 -2.25 -27.47 -17.37
C TYR A 88 -1.58 -27.25 -16.01
N TYR A 89 -1.79 -28.14 -15.04
CA TYR A 89 -1.17 -27.99 -13.71
C TYR A 89 0.36 -28.08 -13.76
N PHE A 90 0.95 -28.90 -14.63
CA PHE A 90 2.40 -28.95 -14.84
C PHE A 90 2.95 -27.62 -15.36
N GLN A 91 2.32 -27.01 -16.38
CA GLN A 91 2.74 -25.70 -16.89
C GLN A 91 2.50 -24.57 -15.87
N LEU A 92 1.46 -24.67 -15.04
CA LEU A 92 1.19 -23.72 -13.95
C LEU A 92 2.26 -23.80 -12.86
N GLY A 93 2.62 -25.01 -12.41
CA GLY A 93 3.74 -25.24 -11.49
C GLY A 93 5.07 -24.74 -12.06
N LYS A 94 5.34 -24.99 -13.34
CA LYS A 94 6.52 -24.47 -14.06
C LYS A 94 6.54 -22.94 -14.13
N SER A 95 5.39 -22.28 -14.33
CA SER A 95 5.29 -20.82 -14.29
C SER A 95 5.59 -20.26 -12.90
N TYR A 96 5.01 -20.83 -11.84
CA TYR A 96 5.30 -20.44 -10.46
C TYR A 96 6.77 -20.69 -10.06
N ALA A 97 7.35 -21.83 -10.41
CA ALA A 97 8.76 -22.12 -10.15
C ALA A 97 9.69 -21.12 -10.85
N LYS A 98 9.39 -20.75 -12.11
CA LYS A 98 10.12 -19.72 -12.86
C LYS A 98 9.96 -18.33 -12.22
N PHE A 99 8.75 -17.96 -11.80
CA PHE A 99 8.46 -16.71 -11.10
C PHE A 99 9.27 -16.57 -9.80
N PHE A 100 9.26 -17.58 -8.92
CA PHE A 100 10.05 -17.54 -7.69
C PHE A 100 11.57 -17.56 -7.95
N ALA A 101 12.04 -18.37 -8.91
CA ALA A 101 13.45 -18.37 -9.29
C ALA A 101 13.92 -17.02 -9.84
N GLN A 102 13.06 -16.30 -10.59
CA GLN A 102 13.32 -14.94 -11.04
C GLN A 102 13.28 -13.93 -9.88
N GLY A 103 12.29 -14.03 -8.99
CA GLY A 103 12.17 -13.18 -7.80
C GLY A 103 13.39 -13.26 -6.86
N VAL A 104 13.88 -14.48 -6.57
CA VAL A 104 15.08 -14.69 -5.75
C VAL A 104 16.35 -14.20 -6.47
N LYS A 105 16.50 -14.48 -7.77
CA LYS A 105 17.61 -13.93 -8.58
C LYS A 105 17.61 -12.39 -8.57
N ALA A 106 16.43 -11.77 -8.58
CA ALA A 106 16.28 -10.33 -8.49
C ALA A 106 16.71 -9.77 -7.12
N VAL A 107 16.38 -10.41 -5.99
CA VAL A 107 16.92 -10.02 -4.66
C VAL A 107 18.46 -10.05 -4.66
N VAL A 108 19.06 -11.12 -5.20
CA VAL A 108 20.53 -11.26 -5.26
C VAL A 108 21.16 -10.21 -6.18
N ALA A 109 20.54 -9.90 -7.33
CA ALA A 109 21.00 -8.84 -8.23
C ALA A 109 20.93 -7.46 -7.57
N ASN A 110 19.81 -7.13 -6.93
CA ASN A 110 19.63 -5.87 -6.19
C ASN A 110 20.65 -5.74 -5.05
N ALA A 111 20.90 -6.83 -4.31
CA ALA A 111 21.92 -6.87 -3.25
C ALA A 111 23.34 -6.63 -3.78
N ARG A 112 23.69 -7.19 -4.95
CA ARG A 112 24.99 -6.93 -5.60
C ARG A 112 25.13 -5.48 -6.04
N LEU A 113 24.10 -4.92 -6.70
CA LEU A 113 24.09 -3.54 -7.19
C LEU A 113 24.15 -2.53 -6.03
N LEU A 114 23.36 -2.76 -4.98
CA LEU A 114 23.40 -1.97 -3.74
C LEU A 114 24.77 -2.05 -3.06
N ASN A 115 25.36 -3.25 -2.94
CA ASN A 115 26.68 -3.42 -2.33
C ASN A 115 27.78 -2.74 -3.15
N ALA A 116 27.67 -2.65 -4.48
CA ALA A 116 28.58 -1.88 -5.31
C ALA A 116 28.49 -0.37 -5.00
N LYS A 117 27.27 0.19 -5.01
CA LYS A 117 27.01 1.59 -4.65
C LYS A 117 27.47 1.93 -3.23
N VAL A 118 27.25 1.06 -2.25
CA VAL A 118 27.68 1.28 -0.85
C VAL A 118 29.21 1.14 -0.70
N LYS A 119 29.87 0.30 -1.50
CA LYS A 119 31.34 0.19 -1.50
C LYS A 119 32.04 1.42 -2.09
N SER A 120 31.44 2.11 -3.07
CA SER A 120 32.01 3.34 -3.64
C SER A 120 31.91 4.57 -2.72
N LEU A 121 31.15 4.50 -1.63
CA LEU A 121 31.08 5.56 -0.63
C LEU A 121 32.30 5.57 0.32
N PRO A 122 32.74 6.76 0.79
CA PRO A 122 33.61 6.90 1.96
C PRO A 122 33.05 6.15 3.17
N ARG A 123 33.90 5.59 4.04
CA ARG A 123 33.47 4.71 5.14
C ARG A 123 32.43 5.36 6.07
N GLY A 124 32.58 6.65 6.38
CA GLY A 124 31.67 7.40 7.24
C GLY A 124 30.29 7.66 6.65
N GLU A 125 30.16 7.67 5.31
CA GLU A 125 28.89 7.98 4.62
C GLU A 125 27.99 6.75 4.43
N ARG A 126 28.47 5.54 4.76
CA ARG A 126 27.77 4.30 4.39
C ARG A 126 26.43 4.18 5.15
N PRO A 127 25.29 4.06 4.44
CA PRO A 127 23.97 4.10 5.07
C PRO A 127 23.78 2.92 6.03
N SER A 128 23.41 3.19 7.28
CA SER A 128 23.38 2.20 8.37
C SER A 128 22.00 1.99 8.97
N TRP A 129 21.75 0.78 9.46
CA TRP A 129 20.56 0.40 10.23
C TRP A 129 20.37 1.17 11.53
N PHE A 130 21.48 1.57 12.15
CA PHE A 130 21.45 2.38 13.37
C PHE A 130 21.39 3.89 13.08
N ARG A 131 21.32 4.29 11.79
CA ARG A 131 21.24 5.69 11.34
C ARG A 131 20.26 5.86 10.15
N PRO A 132 18.97 5.52 10.29
CA PRO A 132 18.00 5.53 9.17
C PRO A 132 17.68 6.91 8.59
N HIS A 133 18.06 8.00 9.26
CA HIS A 133 17.91 9.38 8.77
C HIS A 133 19.16 9.88 8.00
N TYR A 134 20.30 9.19 8.10
CA TYR A 134 21.56 9.65 7.48
C TYR A 134 21.79 8.97 6.13
N ILE A 135 22.14 9.77 5.12
CA ILE A 135 22.30 9.34 3.73
C ILE A 135 23.38 10.18 3.04
N PRO A 136 24.19 9.58 2.15
CA PRO A 136 25.05 10.32 1.24
C PRO A 136 24.32 11.40 0.41
N SER A 137 24.97 12.53 0.23
CA SER A 137 24.59 13.54 -0.77
C SER A 137 24.57 12.96 -2.21
N SER A 138 25.33 11.89 -2.46
CA SER A 138 25.46 11.16 -3.73
C SER A 138 24.42 10.05 -3.97
N PHE A 139 23.44 9.87 -3.07
CA PHE A 139 22.33 8.93 -3.26
C PHE A 139 21.16 9.59 -3.98
N SER A 140 20.82 9.07 -5.15
CA SER A 140 19.62 9.38 -5.90
C SER A 140 18.36 8.79 -5.24
N ARG A 141 17.17 9.12 -5.75
CA ARG A 141 15.92 8.46 -5.30
C ARG A 141 15.97 6.96 -5.61
N ALA A 142 16.45 6.59 -6.80
CA ALA A 142 16.62 5.20 -7.20
C ALA A 142 17.52 4.42 -6.23
N ASP A 143 18.64 5.01 -5.78
CA ASP A 143 19.52 4.42 -4.77
C ASP A 143 18.80 4.23 -3.42
N TRP A 144 18.00 5.21 -2.99
CA TRP A 144 17.24 5.18 -1.73
C TRP A 144 16.14 4.10 -1.75
N VAL A 145 15.35 4.04 -2.81
CA VAL A 145 14.28 3.03 -2.94
C VAL A 145 14.87 1.63 -3.10
N LEU A 146 15.96 1.48 -3.86
CA LEU A 146 16.75 0.24 -3.93
C LEU A 146 17.23 -0.19 -2.54
N LEU A 147 17.84 0.73 -1.78
CA LEU A 147 18.36 0.47 -0.43
C LEU A 147 17.27 -0.18 0.44
N TRP A 148 16.10 0.45 0.58
CA TRP A 148 15.03 -0.05 1.44
C TRP A 148 14.37 -1.33 0.94
N ARG A 149 14.06 -1.46 -0.36
CA ARG A 149 13.45 -2.68 -0.91
C ARG A 149 14.37 -3.89 -0.78
N THR A 150 15.62 -3.75 -1.22
CA THR A 150 16.65 -4.82 -1.12
C THR A 150 16.82 -5.28 0.32
N ARG A 151 16.82 -4.34 1.26
CA ARG A 151 16.99 -4.63 2.68
C ARG A 151 15.76 -5.28 3.33
N HIS A 152 14.55 -4.87 2.97
CA HIS A 152 13.30 -5.57 3.36
C HIS A 152 13.32 -7.03 2.89
N ASP A 153 13.85 -7.27 1.69
CA ASP A 153 13.87 -8.57 1.03
C ASP A 153 14.96 -9.50 1.57
N LEU A 154 16.18 -8.98 1.81
CA LEU A 154 17.26 -9.73 2.46
C LEU A 154 16.90 -10.17 3.89
N LEU A 155 16.15 -9.37 4.64
CA LEU A 155 15.64 -9.76 5.97
C LEU A 155 14.56 -10.86 5.91
N ARG A 156 13.95 -11.09 4.74
CA ARG A 156 12.91 -12.12 4.53
C ARG A 156 13.41 -13.37 3.85
N LEU A 157 14.49 -13.28 3.08
CA LEU A 157 15.03 -14.41 2.33
C LEU A 157 15.35 -15.64 3.21
N PRO A 158 15.88 -15.53 4.45
CA PRO A 158 16.07 -16.68 5.34
C PRO A 158 14.74 -17.32 5.79
N ALA A 159 13.74 -16.50 6.15
CA ALA A 159 12.42 -16.99 6.56
C ALA A 159 11.68 -17.66 5.38
N PHE A 160 11.81 -17.10 4.18
CA PHE A 160 11.25 -17.70 2.96
C PHE A 160 11.98 -18.99 2.56
N ALA A 161 13.30 -19.07 2.71
CA ALA A 161 14.06 -20.30 2.46
C ALA A 161 13.69 -21.41 3.45
N LEU A 162 13.55 -21.09 4.74
CA LEU A 162 13.09 -22.05 5.76
C LEU A 162 11.65 -22.50 5.48
N PHE A 163 10.75 -21.58 5.11
CA PHE A 163 9.38 -21.90 4.72
C PHE A 163 9.34 -22.82 3.50
N PHE A 164 10.16 -22.56 2.47
CA PHE A 164 10.28 -23.42 1.29
C PHE A 164 10.82 -24.81 1.65
N LEU A 165 11.79 -24.90 2.56
CA LEU A 165 12.35 -26.18 3.02
C LEU A 165 11.32 -27.02 3.78
N ILE A 166 10.49 -26.40 4.63
CA ILE A 166 9.46 -27.09 5.42
C ILE A 166 8.24 -27.47 4.55
N CYS A 167 7.80 -26.57 3.67
CA CYS A 167 6.59 -26.77 2.87
C CYS A 167 6.83 -27.51 1.54
N GLY A 168 8.07 -27.59 1.07
CA GLY A 168 8.45 -28.27 -0.17
C GLY A 168 7.58 -27.87 -1.36
N GLU A 169 7.01 -28.86 -2.03
CA GLU A 169 6.15 -28.69 -3.22
C GLU A 169 4.84 -27.92 -2.93
N PHE A 170 4.37 -27.90 -1.68
CA PHE A 170 3.17 -27.15 -1.29
C PHE A 170 3.41 -25.63 -1.14
N THR A 171 4.66 -25.17 -1.19
CA THR A 171 5.01 -23.75 -1.01
C THR A 171 4.19 -22.79 -1.87
N PRO A 172 3.97 -23.00 -3.19
CA PRO A 172 3.21 -22.06 -4.04
C PRO A 172 1.76 -21.86 -3.61
N ILE A 173 1.16 -22.83 -2.91
CA ILE A 173 -0.17 -22.73 -2.32
C ILE A 173 -0.09 -21.99 -0.97
N LEU A 174 0.81 -22.42 -0.09
CA LEU A 174 0.85 -21.95 1.30
C LEU A 174 1.31 -20.49 1.44
N VAL A 175 2.17 -19.98 0.53
CA VAL A 175 2.60 -18.56 0.55
C VAL A 175 1.47 -17.56 0.30
N ILE A 176 0.37 -17.98 -0.33
CA ILE A 176 -0.82 -17.13 -0.55
C ILE A 176 -1.43 -16.71 0.78
N PHE A 177 -1.40 -17.59 1.78
CA PHE A 177 -1.92 -17.34 3.13
C PHE A 177 -0.93 -16.59 4.03
N VAL A 178 0.37 -16.55 3.70
CA VAL A 178 1.42 -15.93 4.51
C VAL A 178 2.31 -14.95 3.74
N PRO A 179 1.74 -13.93 3.06
CA PRO A 179 2.49 -13.00 2.19
C PRO A 179 3.53 -12.12 2.93
N GLY A 180 3.48 -12.09 4.27
CA GLY A 180 4.47 -11.37 5.10
C GLY A 180 5.87 -11.99 5.09
N ILE A 181 5.98 -13.28 4.80
CA ILE A 181 7.26 -14.01 4.65
C ILE A 181 7.96 -13.66 3.31
N LEU A 182 7.18 -13.30 2.29
CA LEU A 182 7.71 -13.09 0.94
C LEU A 182 8.53 -11.79 0.80
N PRO A 183 9.75 -11.85 0.22
CA PRO A 183 10.38 -10.72 -0.44
C PRO A 183 9.42 -10.04 -1.42
N TYR A 184 9.54 -8.72 -1.62
CA TYR A 184 8.69 -7.97 -2.54
C TYR A 184 8.75 -8.55 -3.96
N THR A 185 9.95 -8.92 -4.44
CA THR A 185 10.14 -9.56 -5.76
C THR A 185 9.46 -10.92 -5.92
N CYS A 186 9.01 -11.54 -4.83
CA CYS A 186 8.32 -12.84 -4.83
C CYS A 186 6.81 -12.73 -4.55
N ARG A 187 6.22 -11.53 -4.49
CA ARG A 187 4.77 -11.34 -4.24
C ARG A 187 3.96 -11.45 -5.52
N PHE A 188 2.97 -12.35 -5.53
CA PHE A 188 2.08 -12.52 -6.67
C PHE A 188 1.28 -11.25 -6.99
N PRO A 189 1.06 -10.90 -8.28
CA PRO A 189 0.30 -9.70 -8.67
C PRO A 189 -1.12 -9.63 -8.09
N LYS A 190 -1.83 -10.77 -8.00
CA LYS A 190 -3.17 -10.83 -7.39
C LYS A 190 -3.13 -10.47 -5.89
N ALA A 191 -2.19 -11.05 -5.14
CA ALA A 191 -2.02 -10.76 -3.72
C ALA A 191 -1.56 -9.31 -3.46
N LEU A 192 -0.82 -8.70 -4.40
CA LEU A 192 -0.49 -7.28 -4.36
C LEU A 192 -1.74 -6.40 -4.51
N ASN A 193 -2.62 -6.70 -5.48
CA ASN A 193 -3.88 -5.96 -5.66
C ASN A 193 -4.80 -6.10 -4.44
N GLU A 194 -4.97 -7.31 -3.91
CA GLU A 194 -5.77 -7.57 -2.70
C GLU A 194 -5.21 -6.83 -1.46
N ALA A 195 -3.87 -6.71 -1.36
CA ALA A 195 -3.22 -5.92 -0.32
C ALA A 195 -3.46 -4.41 -0.49
N ILE A 196 -3.36 -3.88 -1.72
CA ILE A 196 -3.67 -2.47 -2.02
C ILE A 196 -5.12 -2.15 -1.65
N GLU A 197 -6.09 -2.99 -2.06
CA GLU A 197 -7.48 -2.79 -1.67
C GLU A 197 -7.67 -2.84 -0.14
N LYS A 198 -6.98 -3.74 0.58
CA LYS A 198 -7.06 -3.79 2.04
C LYS A 198 -6.47 -2.53 2.69
N ALA A 199 -5.36 -2.03 2.16
CA ALA A 199 -4.72 -0.80 2.63
C ALA A 199 -5.66 0.42 2.45
N GLU A 200 -6.25 0.58 1.27
CA GLU A 200 -7.20 1.68 1.00
C GLU A 200 -8.48 1.57 1.85
N ARG A 201 -9.04 0.36 2.03
CA ARG A 201 -10.18 0.14 2.94
C ARG A 201 -9.85 0.47 4.39
N ARG A 202 -8.67 0.06 4.89
CA ARG A 202 -8.23 0.38 6.27
C ARG A 202 -8.01 1.88 6.45
N ARG A 203 -7.48 2.55 5.43
CA ARG A 203 -7.25 4.00 5.41
C ARG A 203 -8.57 4.78 5.46
N ALA A 204 -9.58 4.38 4.68
CA ALA A 204 -10.91 4.96 4.77
C ALA A 204 -11.46 4.88 6.21
N ILE A 205 -11.50 3.67 6.79
CA ILE A 205 -11.93 3.43 8.17
C ILE A 205 -11.13 4.26 9.19
N ALA A 206 -9.82 4.42 8.99
CA ALA A 206 -8.97 5.22 9.86
C ALA A 206 -9.29 6.72 9.82
N PHE A 207 -9.71 7.26 8.67
CA PHE A 207 -10.25 8.63 8.56
C PHE A 207 -11.67 8.72 9.14
N ASP A 208 -12.55 7.75 8.86
CA ASP A 208 -13.90 7.68 9.43
C ASP A 208 -13.87 7.69 10.98
N GLU A 209 -12.96 6.91 11.58
CA GLU A 209 -12.67 6.86 13.03
C GLU A 209 -12.12 8.17 13.63
N LEU A 210 -11.49 9.01 12.82
CA LEU A 210 -10.84 10.25 13.24
C LEU A 210 -11.83 11.42 13.11
N GLU A 211 -12.42 11.61 11.93
CA GLU A 211 -13.33 12.72 11.62
C GLU A 211 -14.60 12.68 12.46
N SER A 212 -15.12 11.48 12.77
CA SER A 212 -16.27 11.29 13.68
C SER A 212 -16.03 11.75 15.12
N LYS A 213 -14.77 12.00 15.50
CA LYS A 213 -14.37 12.50 16.84
C LYS A 213 -13.72 13.88 16.80
N HIS A 214 -13.13 14.23 15.65
CA HIS A 214 -12.32 15.42 15.42
C HIS A 214 -12.69 16.01 14.05
N PRO A 215 -13.87 16.67 13.93
CA PRO A 215 -14.38 17.15 12.65
C PRO A 215 -13.57 18.31 12.06
N GLN A 216 -12.72 18.99 12.85
CA GLN A 216 -11.75 19.99 12.38
C GLN A 216 -10.37 19.35 12.06
N GLY A 217 -10.35 18.02 11.85
CA GLY A 217 -9.15 17.25 11.52
C GLY A 217 -8.05 17.38 12.57
N VAL A 218 -6.79 17.44 12.09
CA VAL A 218 -5.56 17.54 12.89
C VAL A 218 -5.54 18.71 13.89
N LEU A 219 -6.27 19.80 13.61
CA LEU A 219 -6.30 21.01 14.43
C LEU A 219 -7.39 20.98 15.50
N SER A 220 -8.20 19.91 15.56
CA SER A 220 -9.22 19.76 16.60
C SER A 220 -8.57 19.65 17.99
N HIS A 221 -9.14 20.36 18.97
CA HIS A 221 -8.76 20.17 20.37
C HIS A 221 -8.84 18.68 20.77
N GLY A 222 -7.85 18.21 21.54
CA GLY A 222 -7.75 16.81 21.96
C GLY A 222 -7.05 15.85 20.98
N VAL A 223 -6.65 16.28 19.77
CA VAL A 223 -5.83 15.44 18.88
C VAL A 223 -4.39 15.35 19.42
N THR A 224 -4.12 14.28 20.18
CA THR A 224 -2.79 14.01 20.73
C THR A 224 -1.86 13.35 19.72
N LYS A 225 -0.55 13.59 19.85
CA LYS A 225 0.51 12.88 19.11
C LYS A 225 0.35 11.34 19.17
N ALA A 226 -0.06 10.81 20.31
CA ALA A 226 -0.30 9.37 20.50
C ALA A 226 -1.54 8.83 19.75
N MET A 227 -2.51 9.68 19.40
CA MET A 227 -3.64 9.33 18.53
C MET A 227 -3.25 9.47 17.06
N ALA A 228 -2.52 10.53 16.70
CA ALA A 228 -1.94 10.71 15.37
C ALA A 228 -1.07 9.51 14.96
N HIS A 229 -0.20 9.02 15.85
CA HIS A 229 0.59 7.81 15.62
C HIS A 229 -0.25 6.58 15.26
N ARG A 230 -1.38 6.36 15.95
CA ARG A 230 -2.28 5.21 15.68
C ARG A 230 -2.99 5.37 14.34
N HIS A 231 -3.48 6.57 14.04
CA HIS A 231 -4.11 6.90 12.76
C HIS A 231 -3.13 6.70 11.61
N VAL A 232 -1.94 7.32 11.66
CA VAL A 232 -0.91 7.21 10.62
C VAL A 232 -0.45 5.77 10.41
N LEU A 233 -0.31 4.98 11.48
CA LEU A 233 -0.02 3.54 11.36
C LEU A 233 -1.11 2.82 10.55
N LYS A 234 -2.40 3.03 10.86
CA LYS A 234 -3.52 2.44 10.09
C LYS A 234 -3.56 2.93 8.65
N ALA A 235 -3.47 4.25 8.42
CA ALA A 235 -3.60 4.89 7.12
C ALA A 235 -2.47 4.50 6.13
N LEU A 236 -1.27 4.24 6.64
CA LEU A 236 -0.10 3.82 5.85
C LEU A 236 0.10 2.28 5.79
N ASP A 237 -0.92 1.49 6.18
CA ASP A 237 -0.89 0.01 6.17
C ASP A 237 0.26 -0.62 6.99
N LEU A 238 0.81 0.11 7.96
CA LEU A 238 2.03 -0.29 8.67
C LEU A 238 1.84 -1.47 9.64
N PRO A 239 0.72 -1.63 10.38
CA PRO A 239 0.40 -2.85 11.11
C PRO A 239 0.31 -4.06 10.17
N GLY A 240 1.00 -5.14 10.53
CA GLY A 240 0.88 -6.42 9.81
C GLY A 240 -0.50 -7.04 10.01
N ALA A 241 -1.00 -7.77 9.01
CA ALA A 241 -2.40 -8.21 8.90
C ALA A 241 -3.00 -8.93 10.13
N MET A 242 -2.17 -9.56 10.95
CA MET A 242 -2.55 -10.20 12.21
C MET A 242 -3.01 -9.20 13.28
N TRP A 243 -2.35 -8.05 13.38
CA TRP A 243 -2.63 -7.01 14.38
C TRP A 243 -3.99 -6.34 14.14
N ASP A 244 -4.37 -6.15 12.86
CA ASP A 244 -5.71 -5.65 12.51
C ASP A 244 -6.81 -6.62 12.95
N ARG A 245 -6.60 -7.93 12.75
CA ARG A 245 -7.56 -8.99 13.13
C ARG A 245 -7.75 -9.06 14.65
N LEU A 246 -6.73 -8.67 15.43
CA LEU A 246 -6.80 -8.58 16.90
C LEU A 246 -7.33 -7.22 17.39
N GLY A 247 -7.66 -6.28 16.50
CA GLY A 247 -8.08 -4.92 16.86
C GLY A 247 -7.00 -4.09 17.58
N PHE A 248 -5.75 -4.57 17.61
CA PHE A 248 -4.73 -4.12 18.56
C PHE A 248 -3.45 -3.66 17.84
N THR A 249 -2.99 -2.45 18.16
CA THR A 249 -1.68 -1.95 17.73
C THR A 249 -0.71 -2.01 18.93
N PRO A 250 0.33 -2.85 18.90
CA PRO A 250 1.28 -2.96 20.01
C PRO A 250 1.95 -1.63 20.39
N PRO A 251 2.17 -1.37 21.69
CA PRO A 251 3.05 -0.31 22.16
C PRO A 251 4.41 -0.34 21.45
N GLY A 252 4.98 0.83 21.18
CA GLY A 252 6.27 0.95 20.48
C GLY A 252 6.23 0.68 18.96
N MET A 253 5.12 0.21 18.38
CA MET A 253 5.00 0.00 16.91
C MET A 253 5.30 1.28 16.10
N TRP A 254 5.01 2.46 16.67
CA TRP A 254 5.42 3.75 16.10
C TRP A 254 6.94 3.87 15.93
N ASN A 255 7.71 3.53 16.97
CA ASN A 255 9.17 3.63 16.95
C ASN A 255 9.81 2.65 15.96
N ILE A 256 9.21 1.46 15.79
CA ILE A 256 9.72 0.39 14.92
C ILE A 256 9.31 0.61 13.45
N LYS A 257 8.12 1.14 13.17
CA LYS A 257 7.58 1.28 11.80
C LYS A 257 7.25 2.71 11.38
N GLY A 258 6.54 3.45 12.22
CA GLY A 258 6.13 4.83 11.93
C GLY A 258 7.33 5.74 11.66
N ARG A 259 8.28 5.78 12.60
CA ARG A 259 9.52 6.56 12.46
C ARG A 259 10.33 6.15 11.22
N LEU A 260 10.52 4.86 10.97
CA LEU A 260 11.25 4.38 9.77
C LEU A 260 10.53 4.75 8.46
N ARG A 261 9.19 4.71 8.43
CA ARG A 261 8.41 5.17 7.27
C ARG A 261 8.54 6.68 7.07
N LEU A 262 8.54 7.48 8.14
CA LEU A 262 8.78 8.92 8.02
C LEU A 262 10.21 9.21 7.54
N SER A 263 11.25 8.59 8.11
CA SER A 263 12.63 8.72 7.59
C SER A 263 12.71 8.35 6.10
N PHE A 264 11.99 7.30 5.66
CA PHE A 264 11.90 6.96 4.24
C PHE A 264 11.27 8.07 3.40
N LEU A 265 10.11 8.61 3.81
CA LEU A 265 9.36 9.63 3.09
C LEU A 265 10.05 11.01 3.09
N GLU A 266 10.60 11.44 4.23
CA GLU A 266 11.34 12.70 4.40
C GLU A 266 12.41 12.90 3.31
N ILE A 267 13.07 11.79 2.94
CA ILE A 267 14.08 11.72 1.89
C ILE A 267 13.49 11.38 0.52
N ASP A 268 12.54 10.45 0.40
CA ASP A 268 11.93 10.14 -0.91
C ASP A 268 11.27 11.40 -1.50
N ASP A 269 10.67 12.24 -0.66
CA ASP A 269 10.17 13.57 -1.02
C ASP A 269 11.30 14.49 -1.52
N LYS A 270 12.39 14.62 -0.76
CA LYS A 270 13.53 15.48 -1.18
C LYS A 270 14.11 15.00 -2.51
N ARG A 271 14.42 13.70 -2.65
CA ARG A 271 15.03 13.16 -3.86
C ARG A 271 14.09 13.11 -5.06
N LEU A 272 12.77 13.08 -4.84
CA LEU A 272 11.78 13.24 -5.89
C LEU A 272 11.71 14.70 -6.36
N ILE A 273 11.75 15.67 -5.44
CA ILE A 273 11.86 17.10 -5.79
C ILE A 273 13.18 17.39 -6.54
N ASP A 274 14.32 16.98 -5.98
CA ASP A 274 15.66 17.14 -6.59
C ASP A 274 15.71 16.60 -8.04
N GLY A 275 14.95 15.54 -8.35
CA GLY A 275 14.92 14.89 -9.67
C GLY A 275 13.88 15.41 -10.66
N GLY A 276 13.16 16.49 -10.36
CA GLY A 276 12.12 17.07 -11.24
C GLY A 276 10.68 16.67 -10.92
N GLY A 277 10.42 16.17 -9.71
CA GLY A 277 9.08 15.88 -9.21
C GLY A 277 8.41 14.64 -9.82
N PRO A 278 7.08 14.51 -9.69
CA PRO A 278 6.33 13.32 -10.09
C PRO A 278 6.49 12.96 -11.57
N SER A 279 6.69 13.95 -12.45
CA SER A 279 6.75 13.79 -13.91
C SER A 279 7.85 12.84 -14.40
N GLY A 280 8.96 12.73 -13.66
CA GLY A 280 10.06 11.83 -14.03
C GLY A 280 9.88 10.37 -13.58
N LEU A 281 8.79 10.02 -12.89
CA LEU A 281 8.47 8.65 -12.49
C LEU A 281 7.81 7.84 -13.62
N GLU A 282 8.19 6.57 -13.73
CA GLU A 282 7.41 5.56 -14.46
C GLU A 282 6.09 5.26 -13.73
N VAL A 283 5.09 4.75 -14.46
CA VAL A 283 3.71 4.59 -13.95
C VAL A 283 3.62 3.74 -12.68
N GLU A 284 4.37 2.64 -12.61
CA GLU A 284 4.35 1.76 -11.44
C GLU A 284 5.10 2.35 -10.23
N GLU A 285 6.19 3.10 -10.45
CA GLU A 285 6.89 3.80 -9.36
C GLU A 285 6.09 5.01 -8.87
N LEU A 286 5.33 5.68 -9.74
CA LEU A 286 4.35 6.69 -9.38
C LEU A 286 3.27 6.10 -8.47
N ARG A 287 2.68 4.95 -8.84
CA ARG A 287 1.68 4.24 -8.03
C ARG A 287 2.25 3.80 -6.68
N ILE A 288 3.46 3.26 -6.64
CA ILE A 288 4.12 2.88 -5.38
C ILE A 288 4.43 4.12 -4.53
N ALA A 289 4.98 5.19 -5.11
CA ALA A 289 5.28 6.45 -4.40
C ALA A 289 4.03 7.11 -3.80
N CYS A 290 2.89 7.03 -4.48
CA CYS A 290 1.59 7.44 -3.97
C CYS A 290 1.15 6.55 -2.78
N SER A 291 1.16 5.22 -2.97
CA SER A 291 0.75 4.27 -1.92
C SER A 291 1.63 4.37 -0.66
N ASP A 292 2.94 4.60 -0.80
CA ASP A 292 3.90 4.77 0.29
C ASP A 292 3.59 5.99 1.17
N ARG A 293 2.90 7.00 0.62
CA ARG A 293 2.49 8.26 1.28
C ARG A 293 1.04 8.25 1.79
N GLY A 294 0.31 7.17 1.58
CA GLY A 294 -1.10 7.08 1.98
C GLY A 294 -2.10 7.61 0.94
N LEU A 295 -1.69 7.78 -0.32
CA LEU A 295 -2.64 8.10 -1.40
C LEU A 295 -3.32 6.84 -1.93
N ASN A 296 -4.59 6.96 -2.32
CA ASN A 296 -5.34 5.90 -3.01
C ASN A 296 -4.93 5.85 -4.48
N ILE A 297 -4.77 4.65 -5.02
CA ILE A 297 -4.28 4.36 -6.38
C ILE A 297 -5.23 3.47 -7.19
N LEU A 298 -6.25 2.87 -6.57
CA LEU A 298 -7.27 2.10 -7.28
C LEU A 298 -8.23 3.02 -8.03
N GLY A 299 -8.50 2.68 -9.30
CA GLY A 299 -9.37 3.47 -10.18
C GLY A 299 -8.83 4.87 -10.53
N LYS A 300 -7.58 5.19 -10.21
CA LYS A 300 -6.96 6.49 -10.46
C LYS A 300 -6.15 6.51 -11.75
N SER A 301 -6.34 7.58 -12.53
CA SER A 301 -5.56 7.86 -13.72
C SER A 301 -4.13 8.30 -13.39
N GLU A 302 -3.20 8.14 -14.33
CA GLU A 302 -1.82 8.59 -14.16
C GLU A 302 -1.75 10.10 -13.88
N ALA A 303 -2.59 10.90 -14.52
CA ALA A 303 -2.67 12.34 -14.32
C ALA A 303 -3.08 12.70 -12.88
N GLU A 304 -4.17 12.10 -12.35
CA GLU A 304 -4.57 12.31 -10.94
C GLU A 304 -3.47 11.93 -9.95
N LEU A 305 -2.73 10.86 -10.23
CA LEU A 305 -1.63 10.41 -9.37
C LEU A 305 -0.42 11.36 -9.43
N ARG A 306 -0.05 11.85 -10.62
CA ARG A 306 1.00 12.88 -10.74
C ARG A 306 0.60 14.18 -10.04
N THR A 307 -0.67 14.60 -10.14
CA THR A 307 -1.20 15.76 -9.42
C THR A 307 -1.15 15.57 -7.90
N ARG A 308 -1.77 14.51 -7.36
CA ARG A 308 -1.83 14.26 -5.91
C ARG A 308 -0.45 14.08 -5.27
N LEU A 309 0.50 13.45 -5.98
CA LEU A 309 1.88 13.36 -5.52
C LEU A 309 2.60 14.72 -5.59
N GLY A 310 2.31 15.55 -6.60
CA GLY A 310 2.79 16.92 -6.69
C GLY A 310 2.29 17.78 -5.54
N ASP A 311 1.02 17.69 -5.19
CA ASP A 311 0.41 18.41 -4.06
C ASP A 311 1.00 17.99 -2.72
N TRP A 312 1.19 16.68 -2.49
CA TRP A 312 1.92 16.20 -1.30
C TRP A 312 3.28 16.88 -1.19
N LEU A 313 4.13 16.80 -2.22
CA LEU A 313 5.49 17.36 -2.21
C LEU A 313 5.48 18.87 -2.00
N ARG A 314 4.56 19.58 -2.67
CA ARG A 314 4.37 21.03 -2.60
C ARG A 314 3.98 21.50 -1.20
N LEU A 315 3.11 20.75 -0.52
CA LEU A 315 2.56 21.10 0.79
C LEU A 315 3.45 20.66 1.95
N THR A 316 4.12 19.49 1.87
CA THR A 316 5.09 19.03 2.89
C THR A 316 6.44 19.74 2.82
N ALA A 317 6.83 20.30 1.66
CA ALA A 317 8.10 20.99 1.49
C ALA A 317 8.32 22.11 2.52
N ALA A 318 9.30 21.89 3.40
CA ALA A 318 9.88 22.87 4.32
C ALA A 318 11.37 22.53 4.53
N GLU A 319 12.17 23.53 4.89
CA GLU A 319 13.60 23.39 5.13
C GLU A 319 13.87 22.71 6.48
N GLU A 320 13.24 23.20 7.55
CA GLU A 320 13.28 22.54 8.85
C GLU A 320 12.56 21.18 8.85
N LEU A 321 13.18 20.19 9.50
CA LEU A 321 12.62 18.85 9.63
C LEU A 321 11.37 18.81 10.51
N GLY A 322 11.32 19.60 11.59
CA GLY A 322 10.15 19.68 12.47
C GLY A 322 8.94 20.27 11.75
N GLU A 323 9.14 21.37 11.02
CA GLU A 323 8.10 21.98 10.18
C GLU A 323 7.61 21.02 9.09
N ARG A 324 8.52 20.31 8.42
CA ARG A 324 8.16 19.26 7.46
C ARG A 324 7.29 18.17 8.11
N ARG A 325 7.62 17.74 9.33
CA ARG A 325 6.81 16.74 10.07
C ARG A 325 5.46 17.27 10.52
N ARG A 326 5.35 18.54 10.94
CA ARG A 326 4.06 19.19 11.24
C ARG A 326 3.15 19.27 10.00
N ARG A 327 3.73 19.57 8.82
CA ARG A 327 3.04 19.54 7.52
C ARG A 327 2.62 18.13 7.12
N MET A 328 3.52 17.14 7.24
CA MET A 328 3.20 15.72 7.01
C MET A 328 2.10 15.23 7.97
N ALA A 329 2.11 15.64 9.25
CA ALA A 329 1.04 15.35 10.19
C ALA A 329 -0.31 15.88 9.70
N THR A 330 -0.32 17.11 9.18
CA THR A 330 -1.52 17.77 8.66
C THR A 330 -2.10 17.00 7.46
N LEU A 331 -1.27 16.61 6.48
CA LEU A 331 -1.73 15.86 5.31
C LEU A 331 -2.07 14.40 5.62
N LEU A 332 -1.41 13.77 6.60
CA LEU A 332 -1.68 12.38 6.98
C LEU A 332 -2.87 12.21 7.91
N LEU A 333 -3.37 13.27 8.55
CA LEU A 333 -4.59 13.27 9.37
C LEU A 333 -5.77 13.99 8.68
N THR A 334 -5.62 14.42 7.43
CA THR A 334 -6.67 15.05 6.61
C THR A 334 -6.83 14.29 5.31
N ARG A 335 -8.06 13.99 4.86
CA ARG A 335 -8.26 13.32 3.57
C ARG A 335 -7.67 14.14 2.42
N PRO A 336 -7.08 13.50 1.37
CA PRO A 336 -6.49 14.20 0.23
C PRO A 336 -7.44 15.17 -0.49
N GLU A 337 -8.74 14.90 -0.46
CA GLU A 337 -9.80 15.75 -1.01
C GLU A 337 -9.93 17.09 -0.26
N ASN A 338 -9.53 17.11 1.02
CA ASN A 338 -9.66 18.25 1.94
C ASN A 338 -8.28 18.90 2.23
N TRP A 339 -7.24 18.59 1.44
CA TRP A 339 -5.90 19.15 1.66
C TRP A 339 -5.85 20.67 1.38
N PRO A 340 -4.99 21.43 2.12
CA PRO A 340 -4.81 22.86 1.89
C PRO A 340 -4.40 23.18 0.46
N GLN A 341 -5.05 24.16 -0.16
CA GLN A 341 -4.72 24.56 -1.53
C GLN A 341 -3.43 25.39 -1.61
N GLN A 342 -3.13 26.19 -0.59
CA GLN A 342 -1.93 27.03 -0.51
C GLN A 342 -0.87 26.42 0.42
N ARG A 343 0.41 26.87 0.31
CA ARG A 343 1.50 26.42 1.20
C ARG A 343 1.53 27.10 2.58
N ASN A 344 0.78 28.19 2.75
CA ASN A 344 0.54 28.83 4.03
C ASN A 344 -0.75 28.24 4.62
N PHE A 345 -0.61 27.32 5.58
CA PHE A 345 -1.71 26.66 6.28
C PHE A 345 -1.31 26.38 7.73
N ALA A 346 -2.28 26.37 8.63
CA ALA A 346 -2.04 26.06 10.03
C ALA A 346 -1.65 24.59 10.21
N VAL A 347 -0.69 24.34 11.10
CA VAL A 347 -0.12 23.02 11.40
C VAL A 347 -0.14 22.78 12.92
N PRO A 348 -0.20 21.52 13.40
CA PRO A 348 -0.18 21.23 14.84
C PRO A 348 1.17 21.62 15.47
N GLU A 349 1.15 22.05 16.73
CA GLU A 349 2.36 22.40 17.48
C GLU A 349 3.34 21.21 17.66
N TRP A 350 2.82 19.97 17.60
CA TRP A 350 3.58 18.74 17.71
C TRP A 350 4.01 18.15 16.34
N GLU A 351 5.24 17.64 16.26
CA GLU A 351 5.67 16.78 15.13
C GLU A 351 5.29 15.31 15.34
N LEU A 352 5.33 14.47 14.29
CA LEU A 352 5.11 13.02 14.36
C LEU A 352 6.33 12.25 14.91
#